data_AF-A0A074VDR2-F1
#
_entry.id   AF-A0A074VDR2-F1
#
_cell.length_a   1.000
_cell.length_b   1.000
_cell.length_c   1.000
_cell.angle_alpha   90.00
_cell.angle_beta   90.00
_cell.angle_gamma   90.00
#
_symmetry.space_group_name_H-M   'P 1'
#
loop_
_entity.id
_entity.type
_entity.pdbx_description
1 polymer ?
#
loop_
_entity_poly.entity_id
_entity_poly.type
_entity_poly.pdbx_seq_one_letter_code
_entity_poly.pdbx_strand_id
1 'polypeptide(L)'
;LNNAHAGAIAEGNVGGGTGMICHDFKGGTGTASRIVSTEASEFTLGVLVQANHGMRDTFQICGIPLKDEFGPETMPVINTFAPKPGTGSIIVILATDAPLLPWQLSKLTKRVPIGIGLLGAYGDNGSGDIFLAFSTANENAYSLGISKIDMLSDEIIDPLYIATVEAVEEAVLNALCAAETMEGRDHNLVQALPQDQLLAILKKYGKIK
;
A
#
# COMPACT_ATOMS: atom_id res chain seq x y z
N LEU A 1 0.20 1.93 -21.29
CA LEU A 1 1.12 0.89 -21.81
C LEU A 1 2.41 1.51 -22.34
N ASN A 2 2.38 2.40 -23.34
CA ASN A 2 3.59 2.94 -23.97
C ASN A 2 4.51 3.82 -23.10
N ASN A 3 4.05 4.25 -21.91
CA ASN A 3 4.81 5.09 -20.99
C ASN A 3 5.39 4.32 -19.79
N ALA A 4 5.28 2.98 -19.78
CA ALA A 4 5.87 2.17 -18.71
C ALA A 4 7.41 2.20 -18.82
N HIS A 5 8.09 2.46 -17.71
CA HIS A 5 9.54 2.54 -17.63
C HIS A 5 10.05 2.05 -16.27
N ALA A 6 11.34 1.70 -16.21
CA ALA A 6 12.03 1.45 -14.94
C ALA A 6 12.39 2.76 -14.23
N GLY A 7 12.92 2.67 -13.01
CA GLY A 7 13.35 3.83 -12.22
C GLY A 7 12.24 4.37 -11.30
N ALA A 8 12.33 5.66 -10.97
CA ALA A 8 11.39 6.30 -10.05
C ALA A 8 9.95 6.24 -10.59
N ILE A 9 9.01 5.95 -9.70
CA ILE A 9 7.57 5.87 -10.01
C ILE A 9 6.91 7.10 -9.40
N ALA A 10 6.05 7.78 -10.15
CA ALA A 10 5.25 8.88 -9.62
C ALA A 10 4.18 8.36 -8.65
N GLU A 11 3.92 9.11 -7.58
CA GLU A 11 3.01 8.73 -6.49
C GLU A 11 1.95 9.81 -6.26
N GLY A 12 0.96 9.52 -5.41
CA GLY A 12 -0.16 10.40 -5.11
C GLY A 12 -1.20 10.41 -6.24
N ASN A 13 -1.49 11.60 -6.77
CA ASN A 13 -2.63 11.88 -7.65
C ASN A 13 -2.37 11.49 -9.12
N VAL A 14 -1.90 10.27 -9.39
CA VAL A 14 -1.47 9.84 -10.74
C VAL A 14 -2.12 8.53 -11.17
N GLY A 15 -2.25 8.34 -12.49
CA GLY A 15 -2.77 7.11 -13.08
C GLY A 15 -4.13 6.72 -12.52
N GLY A 16 -4.28 5.47 -12.08
CA GLY A 16 -5.49 4.98 -11.43
C GLY A 16 -5.75 5.62 -10.05
N GLY A 17 -4.71 6.12 -9.38
CA GLY A 17 -4.80 6.79 -8.07
C GLY A 17 -5.39 8.20 -8.09
N THR A 18 -5.56 8.81 -9.27
CA THR A 18 -5.92 10.24 -9.42
C THR A 18 -7.06 10.69 -8.52
N GLY A 19 -8.20 9.98 -8.52
CA GLY A 19 -9.40 10.36 -7.76
C GLY A 19 -9.58 9.67 -6.41
N MET A 20 -8.56 8.97 -5.90
CA MET A 20 -8.70 8.10 -4.73
C MET A 20 -8.62 8.86 -3.40
N ILE A 21 -9.30 8.32 -2.38
CA ILE A 21 -9.39 8.85 -1.01
C ILE A 21 -9.00 7.74 -0.04
N CYS A 22 -8.06 7.98 0.87
CA CYS A 22 -7.60 6.99 1.83
C CYS A 22 -7.57 7.59 3.23
N HIS A 23 -8.20 6.93 4.21
CA HIS A 23 -8.35 7.42 5.59
C HIS A 23 -8.92 8.85 5.68
N ASP A 24 -9.87 9.17 4.80
CA ASP A 24 -10.46 10.50 4.61
C ASP A 24 -9.44 11.60 4.29
N PHE A 25 -8.25 11.25 3.84
CA PHE A 25 -7.30 12.13 3.17
C PHE A 25 -7.24 11.79 1.69
N LYS A 26 -6.57 12.62 0.91
CA LYS A 26 -6.28 12.30 -0.48
C LYS A 26 -5.40 11.04 -0.50
N GLY A 27 -5.89 9.99 -1.16
CA GLY A 27 -5.16 8.76 -1.42
C GLY A 27 -4.54 8.78 -2.80
N GLY A 28 -4.20 7.60 -3.32
CA GLY A 28 -3.68 7.51 -4.68
C GLY A 28 -2.77 6.33 -4.92
N THR A 29 -1.79 6.52 -5.80
CA THR A 29 -0.76 5.53 -6.11
C THR A 29 0.40 5.68 -5.13
N GLY A 30 0.89 4.57 -4.59
CA GLY A 30 2.11 4.56 -3.79
C GLY A 30 2.93 3.30 -4.03
N THR A 31 4.21 3.36 -3.71
CA THR A 31 5.15 2.26 -3.92
C THR A 31 6.17 2.20 -2.79
N ALA A 32 6.70 1.01 -2.53
CA ALA A 32 7.84 0.82 -1.64
C ALA A 32 8.54 -0.50 -1.99
N SER A 33 9.76 -0.68 -1.51
CA SER A 33 10.49 -1.93 -1.69
C SER A 33 11.38 -2.26 -0.52
N ARG A 34 11.80 -3.52 -0.46
CA ARG A 34 12.80 -4.02 0.48
C ARG A 34 13.80 -4.88 -0.28
N ILE A 35 15.06 -4.75 0.10
CA ILE A 35 16.09 -5.75 -0.15
C ILE A 35 16.03 -6.74 1.02
N VAL A 36 15.88 -8.01 0.71
CA VAL A 36 15.56 -9.08 1.66
C VAL A 36 16.66 -10.13 1.61
N SER A 37 17.47 -10.18 2.66
CA SER A 37 18.48 -11.23 2.82
C SER A 37 17.84 -12.49 3.40
N THR A 38 18.05 -13.63 2.74
CA THR A 38 17.69 -14.97 3.23
C THR A 38 18.96 -15.80 3.41
N GLU A 39 18.84 -17.00 3.98
CA GLU A 39 19.98 -17.93 4.07
C GLU A 39 20.50 -18.37 2.69
N ALA A 40 19.67 -18.28 1.64
CA ALA A 40 20.04 -18.69 0.28
C ALA A 40 20.67 -17.56 -0.54
N SER A 41 20.03 -16.39 -0.54
CA SER A 41 20.44 -15.22 -1.33
C SER A 41 19.77 -13.95 -0.82
N GLU A 42 20.21 -12.82 -1.36
CA GLU A 42 19.48 -11.56 -1.32
C GLU A 42 18.46 -11.50 -2.48
N PHE A 43 17.28 -10.95 -2.19
CA PHE A 43 16.18 -10.77 -3.13
C PHE A 43 15.58 -9.37 -2.99
N THR A 44 14.90 -8.89 -4.01
CA THR A 44 14.08 -7.68 -3.98
C THR A 44 12.61 -8.04 -3.84
N LEU A 45 11.91 -7.34 -2.96
CA LEU A 45 10.44 -7.31 -2.90
C LEU A 45 9.96 -5.88 -3.14
N GLY A 46 9.15 -5.68 -4.17
CA GLY A 46 8.49 -4.42 -4.48
C GLY A 46 6.99 -4.49 -4.27
N VAL A 47 6.40 -3.37 -3.84
CA VAL A 47 4.97 -3.20 -3.64
C VAL A 47 4.52 -1.96 -4.41
N LEU A 48 3.42 -2.07 -5.15
CA LEU A 48 2.70 -0.93 -5.70
C LEU A 48 1.22 -1.01 -5.26
N VAL A 49 0.70 0.10 -4.73
CA VAL A 49 -0.67 0.19 -4.22
C VAL A 49 -1.47 1.24 -4.97
N GLN A 50 -2.78 1.01 -5.06
CA GLN A 50 -3.77 2.05 -5.30
C GLN A 50 -4.64 2.16 -4.05
N ALA A 51 -4.34 3.12 -3.18
CA ALA A 51 -4.96 3.29 -1.87
C ALA A 51 -6.23 4.15 -1.98
N ASN A 52 -7.39 3.54 -1.74
CA ASN A 52 -8.72 4.18 -1.75
C ASN A 52 -9.61 3.66 -0.60
N HIS A 53 -9.04 3.46 0.59
CA HIS A 53 -9.66 2.69 1.67
C HIS A 53 -9.42 3.31 3.05
N GLY A 54 -10.06 2.75 4.08
CA GLY A 54 -9.89 3.16 5.46
C GLY A 54 -10.67 4.42 5.83
N MET A 55 -10.82 4.65 7.13
CA MET A 55 -11.51 5.80 7.72
C MET A 55 -10.56 6.60 8.60
N ARG A 56 -10.87 7.88 8.83
CA ARG A 56 -10.14 8.74 9.77
C ARG A 56 -10.16 8.19 11.19
N ASP A 57 -11.31 7.67 11.62
CA ASP A 57 -11.57 7.25 13.00
C ASP A 57 -10.62 6.15 13.51
N THR A 58 -10.18 5.29 12.59
CA THR A 58 -9.30 4.17 12.90
C THR A 58 -7.88 4.38 12.41
N PHE A 59 -7.63 5.47 11.66
CA PHE A 59 -6.32 5.75 11.09
C PHE A 59 -5.26 5.89 12.18
N GLN A 60 -4.16 5.16 12.02
CA GLN A 60 -3.04 5.18 12.95
C GLN A 60 -1.71 5.07 12.20
N ILE A 61 -0.67 5.65 12.78
CA ILE A 61 0.70 5.52 12.28
C ILE A 61 1.61 5.18 13.46
N CYS A 62 2.45 4.15 13.34
CA CYS A 62 3.32 3.67 14.42
C CYS A 62 2.57 3.39 15.75
N GLY A 63 1.30 2.96 15.66
CA GLY A 63 0.41 2.73 16.78
C GLY A 63 -0.15 3.98 17.45
N ILE A 64 0.03 5.17 16.86
CA ILE A 64 -0.58 6.42 17.34
C ILE A 64 -1.92 6.61 16.63
N PRO A 65 -3.05 6.65 17.34
CA PRO A 65 -4.33 6.96 16.73
C PRO A 65 -4.39 8.43 16.31
N LEU A 66 -4.76 8.70 15.06
CA LEU A 66 -4.71 10.04 14.46
C LEU A 66 -6.06 10.75 14.38
N LYS A 67 -7.16 10.08 14.74
CA LYS A 67 -8.53 10.59 14.60
C LYS A 67 -8.75 11.99 15.20
N ASP A 68 -8.14 12.26 16.35
CA ASP A 68 -8.31 13.51 17.12
C ASP A 68 -7.09 14.45 17.02
N GLU A 69 -6.08 14.06 16.23
CA GLU A 69 -4.82 14.80 16.14
C GLU A 69 -4.82 15.84 15.01
N PHE A 70 -5.75 15.72 14.06
CA PHE A 70 -5.95 16.69 12.97
C PHE A 70 -7.22 17.51 13.19
N GLY A 71 -7.18 18.79 12.80
CA GLY A 71 -8.33 19.68 12.93
C GLY A 71 -9.48 19.32 11.96
N PRO A 72 -10.72 19.74 12.27
CA PRO A 72 -11.90 19.42 11.45
C PRO A 72 -11.81 19.96 10.02
N GLU A 73 -11.00 20.98 9.75
CA GLU A 73 -10.71 21.53 8.42
C GLU A 73 -9.99 20.53 7.49
N THR A 74 -9.42 19.47 8.05
CA THR A 74 -8.74 18.39 7.30
C THR A 74 -9.70 17.30 6.83
N MET A 75 -10.97 17.36 7.20
CA MET A 75 -11.97 16.41 6.74
C MET A 75 -12.42 16.71 5.30
N PRO A 76 -12.78 15.68 4.50
CA PRO A 76 -13.33 15.88 3.18
C PRO A 76 -14.63 16.69 3.23
N VAL A 77 -14.81 17.59 2.28
CA VAL A 77 -16.08 18.29 2.02
C VAL A 77 -16.75 17.58 0.86
N ILE A 78 -17.79 16.80 1.13
CA ILE A 78 -18.53 16.05 0.11
C ILE A 78 -19.93 16.64 -0.04
N ASN A 79 -20.14 17.41 -1.09
CA ASN A 79 -21.41 18.10 -1.37
C ASN A 79 -22.47 17.17 -1.96
N THR A 80 -22.04 16.19 -2.75
CA THR A 80 -22.94 15.23 -3.41
C THR A 80 -22.33 13.83 -3.44
N PHE A 81 -23.20 12.82 -3.52
CA PHE A 81 -22.81 11.40 -3.62
C PHE A 81 -21.84 10.93 -2.54
N ALA A 82 -22.08 11.35 -1.29
CA ALA A 82 -21.28 10.89 -0.16
C ALA A 82 -21.29 9.35 -0.10
N PRO A 83 -20.11 8.70 -0.15
CA PRO A 83 -20.04 7.27 -0.02
C PRO A 83 -20.53 6.85 1.35
N LYS A 84 -21.08 5.63 1.46
CA LYS A 84 -21.36 5.05 2.76
C LYS A 84 -20.04 4.95 3.54
N PRO A 85 -20.02 5.24 4.86
CA PRO A 85 -18.84 4.98 5.68
C PRO A 85 -18.33 3.55 5.49
N GLY A 86 -17.02 3.41 5.27
CA GLY A 86 -16.36 2.13 4.99
C GLY A 86 -16.50 1.64 3.56
N THR A 87 -16.99 2.47 2.63
CA THR A 87 -16.85 2.23 1.20
C THR A 87 -15.45 2.64 0.74
N GLY A 88 -14.80 1.77 -0.02
CA GLY A 88 -13.44 1.99 -0.49
C GLY A 88 -12.92 0.82 -1.32
N SER A 89 -11.61 0.76 -1.46
CA SER A 89 -10.89 -0.35 -2.07
C SER A 89 -9.39 -0.14 -1.91
N ILE A 90 -8.64 -1.22 -1.91
CA ILE A 90 -7.20 -1.15 -2.17
C ILE A 90 -6.80 -2.30 -3.10
N ILE A 91 -6.04 -1.94 -4.13
CA ILE A 91 -5.34 -2.93 -4.96
C ILE A 91 -3.88 -2.91 -4.55
N VAL A 92 -3.33 -4.08 -4.24
CA VAL A 92 -1.91 -4.25 -3.91
C VAL A 92 -1.27 -5.23 -4.88
N ILE A 93 -0.20 -4.79 -5.53
CA ILE A 93 0.62 -5.61 -6.42
C ILE A 93 1.99 -5.83 -5.75
N LEU A 94 2.35 -7.09 -5.55
CA LEU A 94 3.63 -7.54 -5.06
C LEU A 94 4.47 -8.10 -6.22
N ALA A 95 5.72 -7.67 -6.32
CA ALA A 95 6.70 -8.18 -7.28
C ALA A 95 7.95 -8.65 -6.52
N THR A 96 8.53 -9.79 -6.88
CA THR A 96 9.80 -10.23 -6.31
C THR A 96 10.65 -11.00 -7.30
N ASP A 97 11.97 -10.91 -7.17
CA ASP A 97 12.93 -11.74 -7.90
C ASP A 97 13.25 -13.05 -7.16
N ALA A 98 12.64 -13.30 -5.99
CA ALA A 98 12.75 -14.59 -5.30
C ALA A 98 12.04 -15.70 -6.10
N PRO A 99 12.63 -16.92 -6.22
CA PRO A 99 12.03 -18.03 -6.95
C PRO A 99 10.87 -18.64 -6.17
N LEU A 100 9.71 -17.99 -6.25
CA LEU A 100 8.49 -18.39 -5.55
C LEU A 100 7.48 -19.02 -6.49
N LEU A 101 6.91 -20.13 -6.05
CA LEU A 101 5.84 -20.82 -6.78
C LEU A 101 4.45 -20.26 -6.43
N PRO A 102 3.40 -20.56 -7.21
CA PRO A 102 2.09 -19.91 -7.05
C PRO A 102 1.50 -19.98 -5.63
N TRP A 103 1.70 -21.09 -4.92
CA TRP A 103 1.23 -21.22 -3.54
C TRP A 103 2.06 -20.41 -2.55
N GLN A 104 3.36 -20.19 -2.79
CA GLN A 104 4.22 -19.34 -1.97
C GLN A 104 3.87 -17.87 -2.17
N LEU A 105 3.64 -17.45 -3.42
CA LEU A 105 3.10 -16.12 -3.74
C LEU A 105 1.74 -15.90 -3.06
N SER A 106 0.91 -16.94 -2.97
CA SER A 106 -0.35 -16.90 -2.22
C SER A 106 -0.16 -16.80 -0.70
N LYS A 107 1.00 -17.18 -0.15
CA LYS A 107 1.35 -16.93 1.26
C LYS A 107 1.78 -15.46 1.46
N LEU A 108 2.50 -14.87 0.51
CA LEU A 108 2.87 -13.45 0.53
C LEU A 108 1.62 -12.56 0.52
N THR A 109 0.66 -12.80 -0.38
CA THR A 109 -0.57 -12.00 -0.45
C THR A 109 -1.37 -12.02 0.86
N LYS A 110 -1.30 -13.10 1.64
CA LYS A 110 -1.92 -13.19 2.98
C LYS A 110 -1.26 -12.29 4.03
N ARG A 111 -0.09 -11.71 3.76
CA ARG A 111 0.58 -10.73 4.65
C ARG A 111 0.14 -9.30 4.36
N VAL A 112 -0.40 -9.03 3.18
CA VAL A 112 -0.86 -7.68 2.78
C VAL A 112 -1.88 -7.09 3.77
N PRO A 113 -2.90 -7.83 4.26
CA PRO A 113 -3.82 -7.28 5.27
C PRO A 113 -3.16 -6.85 6.57
N ILE A 114 -2.01 -7.44 6.93
CA ILE A 114 -1.28 -7.05 8.15
C ILE A 114 -0.71 -5.64 7.97
N GLY A 115 -0.05 -5.35 6.84
CA GLY A 115 0.49 -4.03 6.54
C GLY A 115 -0.58 -2.95 6.45
N ILE A 116 -1.73 -3.28 5.83
CA ILE A 116 -2.91 -2.42 5.80
C ILE A 116 -3.48 -2.19 7.22
N GLY A 117 -3.57 -3.24 8.02
CA GLY A 117 -4.08 -3.19 9.39
C GLY A 117 -3.21 -2.40 10.36
N LEU A 118 -1.89 -2.33 10.11
CA LEU A 118 -0.98 -1.45 10.87
C LEU A 118 -1.36 0.03 10.72
N LEU A 119 -2.02 0.41 9.62
CA LEU A 119 -2.55 1.75 9.39
C LEU A 119 -4.01 1.92 9.87
N GLY A 120 -4.60 0.86 10.43
CA GLY A 120 -5.90 0.91 11.08
C GLY A 120 -7.10 0.66 10.16
N ALA A 121 -6.89 0.13 8.96
CA ALA A 121 -7.97 -0.39 8.14
C ALA A 121 -8.31 -1.85 8.52
N TYR A 122 -9.61 -2.18 8.59
CA TYR A 122 -10.11 -3.47 9.08
C TYR A 122 -10.75 -4.35 8.00
N GLY A 123 -10.64 -3.97 6.73
CA GLY A 123 -11.34 -4.65 5.64
C GLY A 123 -12.85 -4.40 5.71
N ASP A 124 -13.24 -3.13 5.68
CA ASP A 124 -14.64 -2.73 5.76
C ASP A 124 -15.49 -3.42 4.68
N ASN A 125 -16.76 -3.73 4.99
CA ASN A 125 -17.63 -4.45 4.06
C ASN A 125 -17.82 -3.72 2.71
N GLY A 126 -17.71 -2.40 2.70
CA GLY A 126 -17.78 -1.60 1.48
C GLY A 126 -16.43 -1.50 0.73
N SER A 127 -15.38 -2.14 1.23
CA SER A 127 -14.02 -2.07 0.70
C SER A 127 -13.69 -3.26 -0.19
N GLY A 128 -13.41 -3.00 -1.45
CA GLY A 128 -12.90 -4.01 -2.39
C GLY A 128 -11.40 -4.18 -2.25
N ASP A 129 -10.95 -5.07 -1.36
CA ASP A 129 -9.53 -5.26 -1.07
C ASP A 129 -8.99 -6.50 -1.81
N ILE A 130 -8.15 -6.28 -2.82
CA ILE A 130 -7.68 -7.33 -3.74
C ILE A 130 -6.16 -7.25 -3.90
N PHE A 131 -5.50 -8.40 -3.78
CA PHE A 131 -4.05 -8.49 -3.79
C PHE A 131 -3.56 -9.48 -4.83
N LEU A 132 -2.48 -9.13 -5.53
CA LEU A 132 -1.80 -9.97 -6.50
C LEU A 132 -0.30 -10.01 -6.19
N ALA A 133 0.31 -11.18 -6.32
CA ALA A 133 1.77 -11.32 -6.23
C ALA A 133 2.30 -12.09 -7.43
N PHE A 134 3.46 -11.68 -7.94
CA PHE A 134 4.19 -12.40 -8.97
C PHE A 134 5.68 -12.45 -8.68
N SER A 135 6.34 -13.49 -9.22
CA SER A 135 7.79 -13.64 -9.20
C SER A 135 8.36 -13.47 -10.61
N THR A 136 9.53 -12.85 -10.71
CA THR A 136 10.28 -12.69 -11.97
C THR A 136 11.40 -13.73 -12.14
N ALA A 137 11.61 -14.64 -11.16
CA ALA A 137 12.78 -15.51 -11.14
C ALA A 137 12.79 -16.61 -12.21
N ASN A 138 11.63 -17.21 -12.47
CA ASN A 138 11.50 -18.38 -13.35
C ASN A 138 11.04 -17.97 -14.77
N GLU A 139 11.82 -17.14 -15.48
CA GLU A 139 11.46 -16.58 -16.79
C GLU A 139 11.09 -17.64 -17.86
N ASN A 140 11.69 -18.83 -17.77
CA ASN A 140 11.49 -19.94 -18.70
C ASN A 140 10.53 -21.03 -18.18
N ALA A 141 9.68 -20.70 -17.20
CA ALA A 141 8.76 -21.67 -16.60
C ALA A 141 7.71 -22.21 -17.59
N TYR A 142 7.30 -21.42 -18.58
CA TYR A 142 6.33 -21.85 -19.58
C TYR A 142 6.97 -22.80 -20.62
N SER A 143 6.42 -24.00 -20.73
CA SER A 143 6.83 -25.01 -21.71
C SER A 143 5.62 -25.86 -22.11
N LEU A 144 5.62 -26.40 -23.33
CA LEU A 144 4.67 -27.43 -23.77
C LEU A 144 5.03 -28.83 -23.23
N GLY A 145 6.20 -28.98 -22.62
CA GLY A 145 6.69 -30.22 -22.04
C GLY A 145 6.96 -30.08 -20.53
N ILE A 146 8.08 -30.65 -20.07
CA ILE A 146 8.51 -30.56 -18.67
C ILE A 146 9.40 -29.33 -18.51
N SER A 147 9.09 -28.49 -17.52
CA SER A 147 9.96 -27.39 -17.09
C SER A 147 10.72 -27.77 -15.82
N LYS A 148 11.97 -27.34 -15.74
CA LYS A 148 12.71 -27.29 -14.47
C LYS A 148 12.64 -25.86 -13.96
N ILE A 149 12.35 -25.71 -12.68
CA ILE A 149 12.14 -24.43 -12.01
C ILE A 149 12.88 -24.44 -10.69
N ASP A 150 13.29 -23.26 -10.25
CA ASP A 150 13.83 -23.05 -8.92
C ASP A 150 12.69 -22.69 -7.97
N MET A 151 12.86 -23.12 -6.72
CA MET A 151 11.94 -22.83 -5.63
C MET A 151 12.75 -22.49 -4.38
N LEU A 152 12.45 -21.35 -3.77
CA LEU A 152 12.96 -21.00 -2.44
C LEU A 152 12.34 -21.94 -1.40
N SER A 153 13.15 -22.47 -0.49
CA SER A 153 12.62 -23.31 0.60
C SER A 153 11.64 -22.53 1.48
N ASP A 154 10.54 -23.18 1.86
CA ASP A 154 9.55 -22.61 2.77
C ASP A 154 10.12 -22.35 4.18
N GLU A 155 11.23 -23.00 4.55
CA GLU A 155 11.88 -22.81 5.86
C GLU A 155 12.58 -21.44 5.99
N ILE A 156 12.88 -20.78 4.86
CA ILE A 156 13.66 -19.52 4.84
C ILE A 156 12.87 -18.36 4.21
N ILE A 157 11.56 -18.49 4.07
CA ILE A 157 10.68 -17.51 3.40
C ILE A 157 10.22 -16.37 4.33
N ASP A 158 10.32 -16.55 5.65
CA ASP A 158 9.82 -15.58 6.63
C ASP A 158 10.35 -14.14 6.47
N PRO A 159 11.62 -13.90 6.08
CA PRO A 159 12.09 -12.56 5.75
C PRO A 159 11.24 -11.86 4.67
N LEU A 160 10.76 -12.59 3.67
CA LEU A 160 9.87 -12.05 2.63
C LEU A 160 8.48 -11.70 3.18
N TYR A 161 8.00 -12.41 4.21
CA TYR A 161 6.74 -12.06 4.86
C TYR A 161 6.85 -10.75 5.63
N ILE A 162 7.92 -10.56 6.40
CA ILE A 162 8.16 -9.32 7.14
C ILE A 162 8.29 -8.16 6.15
N ALA A 163 9.13 -8.33 5.13
CA ALA A 163 9.30 -7.34 4.07
C ALA A 163 7.99 -6.99 3.36
N THR A 164 7.08 -7.96 3.18
CA THR A 164 5.75 -7.70 2.59
C THR A 164 4.92 -6.78 3.48
N VAL A 165 4.90 -7.02 4.79
CA VAL A 165 4.14 -6.19 5.73
C VAL A 165 4.68 -4.76 5.73
N GLU A 166 6.00 -4.60 5.86
CA GLU A 166 6.66 -3.30 5.91
C GLU A 166 6.49 -2.51 4.61
N ALA A 167 6.70 -3.16 3.46
CA ALA A 167 6.58 -2.49 2.17
C ALA A 167 5.12 -2.11 1.85
N VAL A 168 4.14 -2.88 2.30
CA VAL A 168 2.72 -2.50 2.15
C VAL A 168 2.37 -1.31 3.03
N GLU A 169 2.76 -1.33 4.31
CA GLU A 169 2.56 -0.19 5.22
C GLU A 169 3.18 1.08 4.63
N GLU A 170 4.45 1.02 4.21
CA GLU A 170 5.15 2.17 3.64
C GLU A 170 4.55 2.63 2.31
N ALA A 171 4.15 1.72 1.40
CA ALA A 171 3.58 2.12 0.12
C ALA A 171 2.24 2.87 0.28
N VAL A 172 1.41 2.49 1.25
CA VAL A 172 0.18 3.23 1.56
C VAL A 172 0.51 4.61 2.16
N LEU A 173 1.50 4.69 3.05
CA LEU A 173 1.97 5.97 3.58
C LEU A 173 2.54 6.87 2.49
N ASN A 174 3.33 6.34 1.55
CA ASN A 174 3.86 7.10 0.43
C ASN A 174 2.74 7.62 -0.49
N ALA A 175 1.68 6.83 -0.72
CA ALA A 175 0.51 7.30 -1.45
C ALA A 175 -0.16 8.50 -0.77
N LEU A 176 -0.32 8.48 0.56
CA LEU A 176 -0.90 9.57 1.34
C LEU A 176 0.00 10.80 1.38
N CYS A 177 1.31 10.61 1.55
CA CYS A 177 2.28 11.71 1.64
C CYS A 177 2.50 12.39 0.28
N ALA A 178 2.52 11.64 -0.82
CA ALA A 178 2.71 12.19 -2.16
C ALA A 178 1.43 12.82 -2.74
N ALA A 179 0.27 12.55 -2.15
CA ALA A 179 -0.99 13.09 -2.61
C ALA A 179 -1.15 14.58 -2.26
N GLU A 180 -1.73 15.34 -3.18
CA GLU A 180 -2.03 16.76 -3.02
C GLU A 180 -3.54 17.00 -2.87
N THR A 181 -3.94 18.04 -2.15
CA THR A 181 -5.35 18.43 -2.00
C THR A 181 -6.00 18.56 -3.38
N MET A 182 -7.19 17.97 -3.55
CA MET A 182 -7.90 17.97 -4.82
C MET A 182 -9.35 18.38 -4.62
N GLU A 183 -9.77 19.39 -5.38
CA GLU A 183 -11.18 19.63 -5.66
C GLU A 183 -11.56 18.85 -6.91
N GLY A 184 -12.56 17.97 -6.76
CA GLY A 184 -13.05 17.13 -7.83
C GLY A 184 -14.41 17.59 -8.35
N ARG A 185 -15.15 16.62 -8.86
CA ARG A 185 -16.51 16.82 -9.35
C ARG A 185 -17.43 17.39 -8.25
N ASP A 186 -18.36 18.26 -8.64
CA ASP A 186 -19.41 18.82 -7.77
C ASP A 186 -18.84 19.55 -6.52
N HIS A 187 -17.66 20.15 -6.68
CA HIS A 187 -16.91 20.86 -5.62
C HIS A 187 -16.57 19.98 -4.41
N ASN A 188 -16.53 18.66 -4.59
CA ASN A 188 -16.07 17.75 -3.55
C ASN A 188 -14.56 17.98 -3.31
N LEU A 189 -14.18 18.34 -2.10
CA LEU A 189 -12.81 18.70 -1.73
C LEU A 189 -12.24 17.66 -0.78
N VAL A 190 -11.07 17.11 -1.11
CA VAL A 190 -10.36 16.16 -0.27
C VAL A 190 -8.96 16.71 0.01
N GLN A 191 -8.64 16.83 1.30
CA GLN A 191 -7.37 17.40 1.76
C GLN A 191 -6.23 16.38 1.64
N ALA A 192 -5.03 16.84 1.28
CA ALA A 192 -3.81 16.07 1.50
C ALA A 192 -3.55 15.87 2.99
N LEU A 193 -2.77 14.83 3.33
CA LEU A 193 -2.28 14.62 4.68
C LEU A 193 -1.33 15.77 5.07
N PRO A 194 -1.62 16.59 6.10
CA PRO A 194 -0.76 17.71 6.47
C PRO A 194 0.53 17.20 7.14
N GLN A 195 1.58 17.03 6.34
CA GLN A 195 2.84 16.39 6.78
C GLN A 195 3.51 17.13 7.94
N ASP A 196 3.48 18.46 7.97
CA ASP A 196 4.06 19.23 9.09
C ASP A 196 3.35 18.92 10.43
N GLN A 197 2.02 18.79 10.39
CA GLN A 197 1.25 18.39 11.58
C GLN A 197 1.56 16.93 11.95
N LEU A 198 1.63 16.03 10.96
CA LEU A 198 2.02 14.63 11.20
C LEU A 198 3.39 14.54 11.87
N LEU A 199 4.39 15.25 11.39
CA LEU A 199 5.72 15.26 12.01
C LEU A 199 5.67 15.80 13.45
N ALA A 200 4.88 16.84 13.71
CA ALA A 200 4.68 17.34 15.07
C ALA A 200 4.02 16.31 15.99
N ILE A 201 3.03 15.56 15.49
CA ILE A 201 2.36 14.46 16.20
C ILE A 201 3.37 13.35 16.50
N LEU A 202 4.14 12.89 15.50
CA LEU A 202 5.15 11.85 15.70
C LEU A 202 6.23 12.27 16.72
N LYS A 203 6.62 13.55 16.76
CA LYS A 203 7.51 14.11 17.79
C LYS A 203 6.86 14.13 19.17
N LYS A 204 5.62 14.59 19.27
CA LYS A 204 4.82 14.61 20.52
C LYS A 204 4.76 13.22 21.17
N TYR A 205 4.65 12.16 20.36
CA TYR A 205 4.61 10.77 20.81
C TYR A 205 5.97 10.06 20.84
N GLY A 206 7.08 10.78 20.63
CA GLY A 206 8.44 10.24 20.74
C GLY A 206 8.83 9.22 19.68
N LYS A 207 8.18 9.21 18.52
CA LYS A 207 8.52 8.31 17.40
C LYS A 207 9.67 8.82 16.55
N ILE A 208 9.86 10.14 16.51
CA ILE A 208 10.95 10.82 15.81
C ILE A 208 11.54 11.94 16.67
N LYS A 209 12.78 12.35 16.37
CA LYS A 209 13.50 13.42 17.07
C LYS A 209 13.22 14.80 16.48
#